data_AF-A0A945D7X3-F1
#
_entry.id   AF-A0A945D7X3-F1
#
_cell.length_a   1.000
_cell.length_b   1.000
_cell.length_c   1.000
_cell.angle_alpha   90.00
_cell.angle_beta   90.00
_cell.angle_gamma   90.00
#
_symmetry.space_group_name_H-M   'P 1'
#
loop_
_entity.id
_entity.type
_entity.pdbx_description
1 polymer ?
#
loop_
_entity_poly.entity_id
_entity_poly.type
_entity_poly.pdbx_seq_one_letter_code
_entity_poly.pdbx_strand_id
1 'polypeptide(L)'
;MLLAYPQVDSLTECDDRIIRGFNNIELRLLINKAMSSQNKEEELRALGTSLCKLEQVHRCATEKCKELTLVDEVEVYLFYETRLKDLGLPIKTTQMIFPLCAHVTGADLEKAKESVEALQETDFEEYLKVWDPWQIFQRGKICAELKYAELELYEGDSFDEEEICVITSAPLEDLEQPVVLAQSGHKYIFEFEDIKKWWIKTGENPNPVENKRFDITELKRVEA
;
A
#
# COMPACT_ATOMS: atom_id res chain seq x y z
N MET A 1 -11.35 16.01 -14.98
CA MET A 1 -10.03 16.68 -14.98
C MET A 1 -9.31 16.26 -13.70
N LEU A 2 -8.15 15.63 -13.86
CA LEU A 2 -7.17 15.20 -12.84
C LEU A 2 -7.60 14.09 -11.84
N LEU A 3 -6.95 12.93 -12.04
CA LEU A 3 -6.95 11.76 -11.16
C LEU A 3 -6.36 12.15 -9.79
N ALA A 4 -7.18 12.15 -8.74
CA ALA A 4 -6.70 12.21 -7.37
C ALA A 4 -6.04 10.87 -7.03
N TYR A 5 -4.74 10.77 -7.27
CA TYR A 5 -3.89 9.83 -6.55
C TYR A 5 -3.65 10.43 -5.16
N PRO A 6 -3.87 9.71 -4.06
CA PRO A 6 -3.28 10.07 -2.77
C PRO A 6 -1.79 9.73 -2.85
N GLN A 7 -1.05 10.52 -3.62
CA GLN A 7 0.33 10.81 -3.31
C GLN A 7 0.26 12.20 -2.69
N VAL A 8 1.03 12.42 -1.62
CA VAL A 8 1.25 13.72 -0.99
C VAL A 8 0.28 14.08 0.16
N ASP A 9 0.03 13.16 1.09
CA ASP A 9 -0.42 13.54 2.46
C ASP A 9 0.43 12.86 3.56
N SER A 10 1.70 12.61 3.25
CA SER A 10 2.75 12.36 4.25
C SER A 10 3.80 13.48 4.27
N LEU A 11 3.45 14.67 3.77
CA LEU A 11 4.36 15.83 3.74
C LEU A 11 4.45 16.60 5.06
N THR A 12 3.84 16.12 6.14
CA THR A 12 3.76 16.84 7.41
C THR A 12 4.92 16.57 8.37
N GLU A 13 5.81 15.60 8.10
CA GLU A 13 7.00 15.37 8.92
C GLU A 13 8.27 15.52 8.06
N CYS A 14 8.98 16.63 8.29
CA CYS A 14 10.12 17.08 7.47
C CYS A 14 11.39 16.21 7.55
N ASP A 15 11.47 15.29 8.52
CA ASP A 15 12.70 14.52 8.78
C ASP A 15 12.81 13.26 7.90
N ASP A 16 11.69 12.79 7.35
CA ASP A 16 11.61 11.56 6.54
C ASP A 16 12.03 11.71 5.06
N ARG A 17 12.44 12.92 4.65
CA ARG A 17 12.21 13.42 3.29
C ARG A 17 13.23 12.99 2.21
N ILE A 18 14.48 12.71 2.56
CA ILE A 18 15.55 12.53 1.55
C ILE A 18 15.84 11.06 1.23
N ILE A 19 15.82 10.16 2.24
CA ILE A 19 15.98 8.70 2.03
C ILE A 19 14.72 8.05 1.44
N ARG A 20 13.51 8.50 1.84
CA ARG A 20 12.25 8.01 1.23
C ARG A 20 12.07 8.46 -0.23
N GLY A 21 12.77 9.50 -0.66
CA GLY A 21 12.71 10.06 -2.01
C GLY A 21 13.56 9.31 -3.05
N PHE A 22 14.82 9.00 -2.73
CA PHE A 22 15.76 8.42 -3.70
C PHE A 22 15.54 6.92 -3.97
N ASN A 23 15.14 6.14 -2.94
CA ASN A 23 14.79 4.72 -3.10
C ASN A 23 13.41 4.50 -3.77
N ASN A 24 12.65 5.57 -4.06
CA ASN A 24 11.26 5.44 -4.50
C ASN A 24 11.10 4.94 -5.94
N ILE A 25 11.99 5.33 -6.87
CA ILE A 25 11.89 4.90 -8.28
C ILE A 25 12.33 3.44 -8.43
N GLU A 26 13.46 3.05 -7.87
CA GLU A 26 13.93 1.66 -7.94
C GLU A 26 12.95 0.71 -7.25
N LEU A 27 12.43 1.11 -6.09
CA LEU A 27 11.39 0.37 -5.41
C LEU A 27 10.13 0.21 -6.26
N ARG A 28 9.67 1.28 -6.93
CA ARG A 28 8.54 1.19 -7.87
C ARG A 28 8.83 0.23 -9.03
N LEU A 29 10.05 0.19 -9.55
CA LEU A 29 10.43 -0.77 -10.58
C LEU A 29 10.39 -2.22 -10.06
N LEU A 30 10.87 -2.47 -8.84
CA LEU A 30 10.79 -3.78 -8.19
C LEU A 30 9.34 -4.21 -7.96
N ILE A 31 8.51 -3.31 -7.43
CA ILE A 31 7.07 -3.56 -7.24
C ILE A 31 6.40 -3.86 -8.58
N ASN A 32 6.63 -3.04 -9.61
CA ASN A 32 6.02 -3.23 -10.92
C ASN A 32 6.46 -4.55 -11.56
N LYS A 33 7.73 -4.94 -11.39
CA LYS A 33 8.26 -6.24 -11.82
C LYS A 33 7.53 -7.39 -11.12
N ALA A 34 7.43 -7.35 -9.79
CA ALA A 34 6.74 -8.37 -9.01
C ALA A 34 5.25 -8.46 -9.37
N MET A 35 4.57 -7.33 -9.54
CA MET A 35 3.16 -7.25 -9.97
C MET A 35 2.91 -7.76 -11.39
N SER A 36 3.94 -7.82 -12.24
CA SER A 36 3.85 -8.31 -13.61
C SER A 36 4.36 -9.74 -13.79
N SER A 37 4.88 -10.36 -12.72
CA SER A 37 5.39 -11.74 -12.74
C SER A 37 4.29 -12.78 -12.98
N GLN A 38 4.66 -14.00 -13.34
CA GLN A 38 3.76 -15.15 -13.29
C GLN A 38 3.57 -15.63 -11.83
N ASN A 39 4.60 -15.47 -10.99
CA ASN A 39 4.62 -15.87 -9.58
C ASN A 39 4.46 -14.64 -8.66
N LYS A 40 3.46 -13.80 -8.96
CA LYS A 40 3.27 -12.49 -8.29
C LYS A 40 3.22 -12.59 -6.77
N GLU A 41 2.53 -13.60 -6.26
CA GLU A 41 2.33 -13.80 -4.82
C GLU A 41 3.67 -14.03 -4.10
N GLU A 42 4.47 -14.96 -4.61
CA GLU A 42 5.79 -15.29 -4.05
C GLU A 42 6.76 -14.11 -4.17
N GLU A 43 6.80 -13.46 -5.33
CA GLU A 43 7.69 -12.31 -5.56
C GLU A 43 7.32 -11.09 -4.71
N LEU A 44 6.02 -10.79 -4.57
CA LEU A 44 5.56 -9.71 -3.70
C LEU A 44 5.83 -10.02 -2.24
N ARG A 45 5.56 -11.25 -1.78
CA ARG A 45 5.84 -11.65 -0.40
C ARG A 45 7.33 -11.51 -0.08
N ALA A 46 8.20 -12.02 -0.96
CA ALA A 46 9.65 -11.90 -0.80
C ALA A 46 10.11 -10.42 -0.78
N LEU A 47 9.59 -9.59 -1.69
CA LEU A 47 9.90 -8.16 -1.72
C LEU A 47 9.40 -7.44 -0.45
N GLY A 48 8.19 -7.75 0.01
CA GLY A 48 7.62 -7.21 1.25
C GLY A 48 8.45 -7.58 2.47
N THR A 49 8.92 -8.83 2.57
CA THR A 49 9.86 -9.26 3.62
C THR A 49 11.16 -8.46 3.59
N SER A 50 11.76 -8.29 2.40
CA SER A 50 12.97 -7.46 2.24
C SER A 50 12.75 -6.01 2.64
N LEU A 51 11.58 -5.42 2.32
CA LEU A 51 11.24 -4.05 2.71
C LEU A 51 10.97 -3.89 4.20
N CYS A 52 10.32 -4.87 4.83
CA CYS A 52 10.12 -4.90 6.28
C CYS A 52 11.47 -4.86 7.02
N LYS A 53 12.45 -5.66 6.56
CA LYS A 53 13.81 -5.62 7.09
C LYS A 53 14.47 -4.26 6.88
N LEU A 54 14.31 -3.66 5.70
CA LEU A 54 14.84 -2.32 5.41
C LEU A 54 14.22 -1.26 6.32
N GLU A 55 12.92 -1.32 6.57
CA GLU A 55 12.25 -0.40 7.50
C GLU A 55 12.79 -0.57 8.92
N GLN A 56 13.06 -1.79 9.36
CA GLN A 56 13.67 -2.03 10.68
C GLN A 56 15.09 -1.44 10.75
N VAL A 57 15.89 -1.58 9.69
CA VAL A 57 17.20 -0.92 9.59
C VAL A 57 17.06 0.61 9.64
N HIS A 58 16.08 1.16 8.92
CA HIS A 58 15.79 2.60 8.92
C HIS A 58 15.36 3.09 10.29
N ARG A 59 14.54 2.34 11.05
CA ARG A 59 14.19 2.69 12.43
C ARG A 59 15.41 2.82 13.32
N CYS A 60 16.37 1.89 13.22
CA CYS A 60 17.64 2.00 13.95
C CYS A 60 18.45 3.24 13.53
N ALA A 61 18.47 3.58 12.23
CA ALA A 61 19.11 4.79 11.74
C ALA A 61 18.41 6.05 12.28
N THR A 62 17.07 6.09 12.31
CA THR A 62 16.28 7.18 12.90
C THR A 62 16.59 7.35 14.38
N GLU A 63 16.65 6.25 15.14
CA GLU A 63 17.06 6.27 16.55
C GLU A 63 18.46 6.85 16.71
N LYS A 64 19.40 6.48 15.82
CA LYS A 64 20.76 6.99 15.86
C LYS A 64 20.83 8.49 15.55
N CYS A 65 20.10 8.97 14.56
CA CYS A 65 20.03 10.40 14.24
C CYS A 65 19.56 11.23 15.44
N LYS A 66 18.61 10.72 16.23
CA LYS A 66 18.11 11.39 17.45
C LYS A 66 19.17 11.53 18.55
N GLU A 67 20.20 10.68 18.55
CA GLU A 67 21.33 10.77 19.50
C GLU A 67 22.38 11.82 19.08
N LEU A 68 22.39 12.21 17.80
CA LEU A 68 23.41 13.05 17.20
C LEU A 68 22.93 14.49 17.07
N THR A 69 23.78 15.46 17.40
CA THR A 69 23.41 16.89 17.41
C THR A 69 23.68 17.61 16.09
N LEU A 70 24.64 17.14 15.28
CA LEU A 70 25.03 17.73 14.00
C LEU A 70 25.47 16.60 13.04
N VAL A 71 24.51 15.90 12.45
CA VAL A 71 24.75 14.85 11.46
C VAL A 71 23.89 15.07 10.21
N ASP A 72 24.40 14.64 9.07
CA ASP A 72 23.57 14.44 7.89
C ASP A 72 22.87 13.09 8.01
N GLU A 73 21.55 13.10 8.24
CA GLU A 73 20.76 11.88 8.38
C GLU A 73 20.89 10.96 7.16
N VAL A 74 21.05 11.54 5.96
CA VAL A 74 21.23 10.76 4.73
C VAL A 74 22.47 9.88 4.82
N GLU A 75 23.56 10.41 5.37
CA GLU A 75 24.80 9.65 5.58
C GLU A 75 24.62 8.54 6.63
N VAL A 76 23.81 8.77 7.68
CA VAL A 76 23.51 7.74 8.69
C VAL A 76 22.76 6.57 8.04
N TYR A 77 21.67 6.83 7.33
CA TYR A 77 20.87 5.77 6.69
C TYR A 77 21.67 5.04 5.61
N LEU A 78 22.38 5.75 4.74
CA LEU A 78 23.26 5.14 3.73
C LEU A 78 24.33 4.26 4.37
N PHE A 79 24.87 4.68 5.53
CA PHE A 79 25.84 3.87 6.24
C PHE A 79 25.23 2.56 6.75
N TYR A 80 24.07 2.60 7.40
CA TYR A 80 23.36 1.38 7.81
C TYR A 80 23.03 0.47 6.62
N GLU A 81 22.44 1.02 5.57
CA GLU A 81 22.09 0.31 4.34
C GLU A 81 23.30 -0.41 3.73
N THR A 82 24.39 0.32 3.49
CA THR A 82 25.58 -0.25 2.82
C THR A 82 26.32 -1.25 3.69
N ARG A 83 26.28 -1.11 5.02
CA ARG A 83 26.94 -2.03 5.97
C ARG A 83 26.10 -3.26 6.30
N LEU A 84 24.77 -3.19 6.17
CA LEU A 84 23.84 -4.29 6.47
C LEU A 84 23.19 -4.90 5.21
N LYS A 85 23.74 -4.61 4.02
CA LYS A 85 23.23 -5.11 2.74
C LYS A 85 23.05 -6.63 2.66
N ASP A 86 23.86 -7.39 3.40
CA ASP A 86 23.83 -8.86 3.39
C ASP A 86 22.58 -9.44 4.09
N LEU A 87 21.76 -8.61 4.73
CA LEU A 87 20.47 -9.01 5.34
C LEU A 87 19.33 -9.21 4.33
N GLY A 88 19.63 -9.12 3.02
CA GLY A 88 18.65 -9.26 1.95
C GLY A 88 17.80 -8.01 1.76
N LEU A 89 18.40 -6.84 1.95
CA LEU A 89 17.75 -5.54 1.75
C LEU A 89 17.53 -5.27 0.24
N PRO A 90 16.41 -4.65 -0.16
CA PRO A 90 16.08 -4.40 -1.57
C PRO A 90 16.78 -3.13 -2.11
N ILE A 91 18.06 -2.96 -1.75
CA ILE A 91 18.89 -1.80 -2.10
C ILE A 91 20.00 -2.23 -3.05
N LYS A 92 20.39 -1.35 -3.97
CA LYS A 92 21.53 -1.58 -4.89
C LYS A 92 22.78 -0.79 -4.51
N THR A 93 22.65 0.18 -3.63
CA THR A 93 23.78 1.00 -3.17
C THR A 93 24.74 0.12 -2.37
N THR A 94 25.97 -0.02 -2.88
CA THR A 94 26.99 -0.89 -2.27
C THR A 94 28.18 -0.12 -1.71
N GLN A 95 28.30 1.16 -2.03
CA GLN A 95 29.41 2.01 -1.65
C GLN A 95 28.91 3.39 -1.24
N MET A 96 29.64 4.00 -0.30
CA MET A 96 29.39 5.31 0.26
C MET A 96 30.71 6.06 0.31
N ILE A 97 30.71 7.33 -0.10
CA ILE A 97 31.93 8.13 -0.25
C ILE A 97 32.40 8.72 1.09
N PHE A 98 31.47 9.03 2.01
CA PHE A 98 31.77 9.68 3.30
C PHE A 98 31.36 8.85 4.53
N PRO A 99 31.86 7.61 4.67
CA PRO A 99 31.47 6.73 5.78
C PRO A 99 31.79 7.29 7.17
N LEU A 100 32.77 8.17 7.29
CA LEU A 100 33.17 8.76 8.57
C LEU A 100 32.19 9.83 9.07
N CYS A 101 31.32 10.35 8.20
CA CYS A 101 30.34 11.38 8.55
C CYS A 101 29.08 10.82 9.21
N ALA A 102 28.89 9.50 9.20
CA ALA A 102 27.69 8.86 9.77
C ALA A 102 27.72 8.75 11.30
N HIS A 103 28.91 8.80 11.93
CA HIS A 103 29.07 8.61 13.38
C HIS A 103 28.42 7.33 13.94
N VAL A 104 28.25 6.30 13.10
CA VAL A 104 27.72 4.97 13.47
C VAL A 104 28.87 4.04 13.87
N THR A 105 28.75 3.41 15.03
CA THR A 105 29.75 2.48 15.57
C THR A 105 29.46 1.03 15.18
N GLY A 106 30.43 0.13 15.37
CA GLY A 106 30.20 -1.31 15.17
C GLY A 106 29.15 -1.89 16.11
N ALA A 107 29.03 -1.36 17.34
CA ALA A 107 27.99 -1.80 18.27
C ALA A 107 26.59 -1.38 17.81
N ASP A 108 26.48 -0.19 17.20
CA ASP A 108 25.21 0.27 16.61
C ASP A 108 24.78 -0.65 15.45
N LEU A 109 25.73 -1.10 14.62
CA LEU A 109 25.46 -2.03 13.52
C LEU A 109 25.05 -3.43 14.01
N GLU A 110 25.73 -3.96 15.03
CA GLU A 110 25.36 -5.27 15.58
C GLU A 110 23.97 -5.23 16.21
N LYS A 111 23.66 -4.18 16.98
CA LYS A 111 22.32 -3.98 17.53
C LYS A 111 21.24 -3.93 16.44
N ALA A 112 21.49 -3.21 15.35
CA ALA A 112 20.55 -3.14 14.23
C ALA A 112 20.38 -4.50 13.53
N LYS A 113 21.48 -5.24 13.36
CA LYS A 113 21.45 -6.60 12.81
C LYS A 113 20.64 -7.56 13.69
N GLU A 114 20.92 -7.60 14.99
CA GLU A 114 20.15 -8.39 15.97
C GLU A 114 18.67 -8.03 15.92
N SER A 115 18.35 -6.74 15.79
CA SER A 115 16.98 -6.27 15.67
C SER A 115 16.27 -6.76 14.41
N VAL A 116 16.96 -6.88 13.28
CA VAL A 116 16.40 -7.42 12.04
C VAL A 116 16.26 -8.94 12.12
N GLU A 117 17.23 -9.62 12.73
CA GLU A 117 17.20 -11.07 12.93
C GLU A 117 16.13 -11.51 13.96
N ALA A 118 15.73 -10.61 14.85
CA ALA A 118 14.66 -10.82 15.81
C ALA A 118 13.24 -10.74 15.19
N LEU A 119 13.11 -10.25 13.95
CA LEU A 119 11.82 -10.20 13.26
C LEU A 119 11.24 -11.60 13.08
N GLN A 120 9.97 -11.74 13.43
CA GLN A 120 9.20 -12.97 13.34
C GLN A 120 8.27 -12.95 12.13
N GLU A 121 7.72 -14.12 11.79
CA GLU A 121 6.73 -14.25 10.72
C GLU A 121 5.52 -13.31 10.93
N THR A 122 5.12 -13.09 12.18
CA THR A 122 4.04 -12.17 12.54
C THR A 122 4.33 -10.73 12.16
N ASP A 123 5.59 -10.28 12.29
CA ASP A 123 5.99 -8.91 11.92
C ASP A 123 5.87 -8.71 10.40
N PHE A 124 6.26 -9.72 9.62
CA PHE A 124 6.11 -9.69 8.16
C PHE A 124 4.64 -9.69 7.75
N GLU A 125 3.79 -10.50 8.39
CA GLU A 125 2.35 -10.51 8.12
C GLU A 125 1.68 -9.18 8.50
N GLU A 126 2.09 -8.55 9.60
CA GLU A 126 1.62 -7.21 9.98
C GLU A 126 2.06 -6.14 8.98
N TYR A 127 3.30 -6.21 8.51
CA TYR A 127 3.80 -5.33 7.45
C TYR A 127 2.97 -5.46 6.17
N LEU A 128 2.71 -6.70 5.73
CA LEU A 128 1.92 -6.97 4.52
C LEU A 128 0.49 -6.45 4.61
N LYS A 129 -0.12 -6.41 5.80
CA LYS A 129 -1.47 -5.85 6.01
C LYS A 129 -1.57 -4.36 5.66
N VAL A 130 -0.48 -3.62 5.80
CA VAL A 130 -0.44 -2.17 5.54
C VAL A 130 0.31 -1.81 4.26
N TRP A 131 0.99 -2.76 3.62
CA TRP A 131 1.74 -2.52 2.40
C TRP A 131 0.84 -2.55 1.15
N ASP A 132 0.63 -1.38 0.55
CA ASP A 132 -0.32 -1.19 -0.56
C ASP A 132 -0.20 -2.18 -1.73
N PRO A 133 0.99 -2.50 -2.27
CA PRO A 133 1.10 -3.45 -3.38
C PRO A 133 0.56 -4.84 -3.04
N TRP A 134 0.78 -5.30 -1.82
CA TRP A 134 0.23 -6.57 -1.35
C TRP A 134 -1.28 -6.50 -1.20
N GLN A 135 -1.79 -5.42 -0.60
CA GLN A 135 -3.24 -5.22 -0.45
C GLN A 135 -3.95 -5.14 -1.81
N ILE A 136 -3.37 -4.43 -2.79
CA ILE A 136 -3.88 -4.36 -4.17
C ILE A 136 -3.91 -5.75 -4.80
N PHE A 137 -2.84 -6.54 -4.63
CA PHE A 137 -2.78 -7.91 -5.15
C PHE A 137 -3.86 -8.81 -4.53
N GLN A 138 -4.04 -8.77 -3.20
CA GLN A 138 -5.05 -9.56 -2.50
C GLN A 138 -6.47 -9.19 -2.93
N ARG A 139 -6.76 -7.88 -3.01
CA ARG A 139 -8.04 -7.40 -3.53
C ARG A 139 -8.27 -7.82 -4.98
N GLY A 140 -7.21 -7.81 -5.81
CA GLY A 140 -7.25 -8.34 -7.17
C GLY A 140 -7.67 -9.81 -7.23
N LYS A 141 -7.14 -10.66 -6.33
CA LYS A 141 -7.55 -12.08 -6.23
C LYS A 141 -9.02 -12.22 -5.86
N ILE A 142 -9.49 -11.46 -4.87
CA ILE A 142 -10.89 -11.47 -4.44
C ILE A 142 -11.81 -11.07 -5.60
N CYS A 143 -11.50 -9.97 -6.29
CA CYS A 143 -12.28 -9.49 -7.43
C CYS A 143 -12.27 -10.42 -8.65
N ALA A 144 -11.22 -11.24 -8.82
CA ALA A 144 -11.13 -12.19 -9.92
C ALA A 144 -12.12 -13.35 -9.76
N GLU A 145 -12.37 -13.77 -8.51
CA GLU A 145 -13.31 -14.84 -8.19
C GLU A 145 -14.76 -14.33 -8.05
N LEU A 146 -14.95 -13.04 -7.73
CA LEU A 146 -16.27 -12.45 -7.51
C LEU A 146 -17.05 -12.28 -8.83
N LYS A 147 -18.21 -12.93 -8.93
CA LYS A 147 -19.10 -12.84 -10.10
C LYS A 147 -20.39 -12.12 -9.76
N TYR A 148 -20.83 -11.24 -10.66
CA TYR A 148 -22.09 -10.50 -10.52
C TYR A 148 -23.28 -11.43 -10.23
N ALA A 149 -23.43 -12.50 -11.00
CA ALA A 149 -24.56 -13.43 -10.88
C ALA A 149 -24.66 -14.15 -9.52
N GLU A 150 -23.57 -14.19 -8.76
CA GLU A 150 -23.48 -14.85 -7.45
C GLU A 150 -23.77 -13.88 -6.29
N LEU A 151 -23.83 -12.57 -6.55
CA LEU A 151 -24.17 -11.56 -5.54
C LEU A 151 -25.64 -11.68 -5.10
N GLU A 152 -25.91 -11.38 -3.84
CA GLU A 152 -27.28 -11.31 -3.33
C GLU A 152 -28.09 -10.21 -4.05
N LEU A 153 -29.38 -10.43 -4.25
CA LEU A 153 -30.29 -9.38 -4.70
C LEU A 153 -30.54 -8.40 -3.54
N TYR A 154 -30.66 -7.12 -3.88
CA TYR A 154 -31.02 -6.11 -2.92
C TYR A 154 -32.52 -6.17 -2.60
N GLU A 155 -32.88 -6.38 -1.32
CA GLU A 155 -34.28 -6.53 -0.86
C GLU A 155 -34.81 -5.28 -0.11
N GLY A 156 -34.17 -4.12 -0.24
CA GLY A 156 -34.59 -2.89 0.45
C GLY A 156 -35.54 -2.02 -0.37
N ASP A 157 -35.68 -0.74 0.01
CA ASP A 157 -36.57 0.18 -0.70
C ASP A 157 -36.15 0.36 -2.16
N SER A 158 -37.15 0.58 -3.02
CA SER A 158 -36.95 0.87 -4.44
C SER A 158 -36.04 2.08 -4.63
N PHE A 159 -35.29 2.06 -5.73
CA PHE A 159 -34.50 3.19 -6.21
C PHE A 159 -35.40 4.14 -6.99
N ASP A 160 -35.15 5.44 -6.85
CA ASP A 160 -35.82 6.47 -7.64
C ASP A 160 -35.20 6.54 -9.06
N GLU A 161 -35.96 7.05 -10.04
CA GLU A 161 -35.50 7.21 -11.44
C GLU A 161 -34.30 8.16 -11.58
N GLU A 162 -34.02 8.98 -10.56
CA GLU A 162 -32.91 9.94 -10.54
C GLU A 162 -31.60 9.35 -9.98
N GLU A 163 -31.60 8.08 -9.56
CA GLU A 163 -30.42 7.45 -8.99
C GLU A 163 -29.34 7.20 -10.05
N ILE A 164 -28.11 7.60 -9.73
CA ILE A 164 -26.96 7.58 -10.64
C ILE A 164 -25.80 6.79 -10.05
N CYS A 165 -25.01 6.18 -10.94
CA CYS A 165 -23.74 5.57 -10.58
C CYS A 165 -22.77 6.62 -10.01
N VAL A 166 -22.23 6.37 -8.82
CA VAL A 166 -21.31 7.30 -8.16
C VAL A 166 -20.02 7.52 -8.95
N ILE A 167 -19.54 6.51 -9.70
CA ILE A 167 -18.28 6.59 -10.45
C ILE A 167 -18.47 7.22 -11.83
N THR A 168 -19.48 6.77 -12.58
CA THR A 168 -19.67 7.15 -14.00
C THR A 168 -20.69 8.27 -14.17
N SER A 169 -21.49 8.56 -13.15
CA SER A 169 -22.65 9.46 -13.20
C SER A 169 -23.73 9.04 -14.21
N ALA A 170 -23.70 7.79 -14.68
CA ALA A 170 -24.73 7.24 -15.55
C ALA A 170 -26.01 6.94 -14.74
N PRO A 171 -27.21 7.13 -15.31
CA PRO A 171 -28.48 6.70 -14.72
C PRO A 171 -28.51 5.19 -14.45
N LEU A 172 -29.24 4.77 -13.41
CA LEU A 172 -29.40 3.34 -13.07
C LEU A 172 -29.91 2.49 -14.26
N GLU A 173 -30.83 3.02 -15.05
CA GLU A 173 -31.39 2.36 -16.24
C GLU A 173 -30.37 2.06 -17.35
N ASP A 174 -29.26 2.81 -17.39
CA ASP A 174 -28.21 2.68 -18.39
C ASP A 174 -27.08 1.72 -17.95
N LEU A 175 -27.13 1.20 -16.71
CA LEU A 175 -26.11 0.31 -16.17
C LEU A 175 -26.32 -1.14 -16.62
N GLU A 176 -25.24 -1.83 -16.99
CA GLU A 176 -25.32 -3.22 -17.44
C GLU A 176 -25.38 -4.19 -16.25
N GLN A 177 -24.60 -3.91 -15.21
CA GLN A 177 -24.52 -4.73 -14.00
C GLN A 177 -24.59 -3.85 -12.75
N PRO A 178 -25.75 -3.23 -12.48
CA PRO A 178 -25.88 -2.33 -11.35
C PRO A 178 -25.76 -3.09 -10.03
N VAL A 179 -24.95 -2.54 -9.15
CA VAL A 179 -24.78 -2.99 -7.77
C VAL A 179 -24.96 -1.84 -6.80
N VAL A 180 -25.40 -2.17 -5.59
CA VAL A 180 -25.57 -1.23 -4.49
C VAL A 180 -24.69 -1.61 -3.31
N LEU A 181 -24.08 -0.61 -2.68
CA LEU A 181 -23.47 -0.69 -1.37
C LEU A 181 -24.33 0.10 -0.38
N ALA A 182 -24.80 -0.57 0.68
CA ALA A 182 -25.47 0.10 1.79
C ALA A 182 -24.47 0.34 2.92
N GLN A 183 -24.04 1.59 3.12
CA GLN A 183 -23.04 1.95 4.12
C GLN A 183 -23.46 3.22 4.86
N SER A 184 -23.30 3.22 6.19
CA SER A 184 -23.60 4.37 7.06
C SER A 184 -25.04 4.91 6.98
N GLY A 185 -26.00 4.08 6.53
CA GLY A 185 -27.40 4.49 6.33
C GLY A 185 -27.69 5.11 4.95
N HIS A 186 -26.69 5.16 4.07
CA HIS A 186 -26.82 5.60 2.69
C HIS A 186 -26.69 4.41 1.72
N LYS A 187 -27.29 4.55 0.54
CA LYS A 187 -27.18 3.60 -0.57
C LYS A 187 -26.35 4.24 -1.66
N TYR A 188 -25.41 3.49 -2.23
CA TYR A 188 -24.54 3.95 -3.30
C TYR A 188 -24.62 2.99 -4.47
N ILE A 189 -25.00 3.49 -5.64
CA ILE A 189 -25.10 2.69 -6.87
C ILE A 189 -23.78 2.76 -7.64
N PHE A 190 -23.37 1.62 -8.18
CA PHE A 190 -22.21 1.51 -9.05
C PHE A 190 -22.46 0.54 -10.19
N GLU A 191 -21.67 0.71 -11.27
CA GLU A 191 -21.43 -0.35 -12.24
C GLU A 191 -20.43 -1.35 -11.65
N PHE A 192 -20.76 -2.65 -11.69
CA PHE A 192 -20.00 -3.71 -11.02
C PHE A 192 -18.52 -3.74 -11.42
N GLU A 193 -18.23 -3.63 -12.72
CA GLU A 193 -16.86 -3.68 -13.20
C GLU A 193 -16.05 -2.42 -12.84
N ASP A 194 -16.70 -1.27 -12.69
CA ASP A 194 -16.02 -0.03 -12.33
C ASP A 194 -15.75 0.05 -10.82
N ILE A 195 -16.69 -0.38 -9.98
CA ILE A 195 -16.44 -0.46 -8.53
C ILE A 195 -15.35 -1.50 -8.21
N LYS A 196 -15.26 -2.61 -8.94
CA LYS A 196 -14.16 -3.58 -8.80
C LYS A 196 -12.79 -2.93 -9.07
N LYS A 197 -12.66 -2.20 -10.18
CA LYS A 197 -11.39 -1.51 -10.52
C LYS A 197 -11.02 -0.49 -9.45
N TRP A 198 -11.99 0.27 -8.96
CA TRP A 198 -11.78 1.23 -7.88
C TRP A 198 -11.34 0.54 -6.59
N TRP A 199 -12.10 -0.46 -6.13
CA TRP A 199 -11.85 -1.16 -4.89
C TRP A 199 -10.52 -1.90 -4.89
N ILE A 200 -10.08 -2.50 -6.01
CA ILE A 200 -8.73 -3.06 -6.12
C ILE A 200 -7.67 -2.02 -5.78
N LYS A 201 -7.82 -0.79 -6.25
CA LYS A 201 -6.85 0.29 -6.04
C LYS A 201 -6.89 0.83 -4.60
N THR A 202 -8.07 1.09 -4.06
CA THR A 202 -8.24 1.88 -2.82
C THR A 202 -8.70 1.04 -1.63
N GLY A 203 -9.52 0.01 -1.86
CA GLY A 203 -10.26 -0.71 -0.83
C GLY A 203 -11.36 0.13 -0.16
N GLU A 204 -11.71 1.27 -0.76
CA GLU A 204 -12.56 2.31 -0.16
C GLU A 204 -13.76 2.63 -1.04
N ASN A 205 -14.84 3.09 -0.41
CA ASN A 205 -16.02 3.61 -1.11
C ASN A 205 -15.63 4.84 -1.95
N PRO A 206 -15.92 4.90 -3.27
CA PRO A 206 -15.61 6.04 -4.13
C PRO A 206 -16.28 7.36 -3.72
N ASN A 207 -17.22 7.34 -2.77
CA ASN A 207 -17.89 8.54 -2.31
C ASN A 207 -16.90 9.47 -1.55
N PRO A 208 -16.73 10.74 -2.00
CA PRO A 208 -15.80 11.68 -1.38
C PRO A 208 -16.17 12.11 0.05
N VAL A 209 -17.40 11.86 0.49
CA VAL A 209 -17.87 12.20 1.84
C VAL A 209 -17.60 11.08 2.84
N GLU A 210 -17.71 9.82 2.43
CA GLU A 210 -17.55 8.68 3.35
C GLU A 210 -16.19 8.00 3.28
N ASN A 211 -15.51 7.98 2.12
CA ASN A 211 -14.21 7.34 1.83
C ASN A 211 -13.81 6.21 2.80
N LYS A 212 -14.76 5.32 3.09
CA LYS A 212 -14.65 4.32 4.14
C LYS A 212 -14.32 2.99 3.50
N ARG A 213 -13.45 2.22 4.14
CA ARG A 213 -13.16 0.84 3.71
C ARG A 213 -14.41 -0.02 3.84
N PHE A 214 -14.61 -0.90 2.87
CA PHE A 214 -15.71 -1.87 2.86
C PHE A 214 -15.24 -3.20 2.28
N ASP A 215 -15.92 -4.29 2.62
CA ASP A 215 -15.71 -5.57 1.97
C ASP A 215 -16.52 -5.62 0.66
N ILE A 216 -15.86 -5.93 -0.44
CA ILE A 216 -16.52 -5.96 -1.76
C ILE A 216 -17.63 -7.02 -1.84
N THR A 217 -17.63 -8.02 -0.95
CA THR A 217 -18.73 -9.00 -0.87
C THR A 217 -20.02 -8.42 -0.29
N GLU A 218 -19.98 -7.22 0.29
CA GLU A 218 -21.18 -6.50 0.77
C GLU A 218 -22.04 -5.93 -0.38
N LEU A 219 -21.51 -5.93 -1.61
CA LEU A 219 -22.25 -5.49 -2.78
C LEU A 219 -23.45 -6.39 -3.06
N LYS A 220 -24.59 -5.77 -3.36
CA LYS A 220 -25.81 -6.46 -3.78
C LYS A 220 -26.21 -6.05 -5.18
N ARG A 221 -26.81 -6.96 -5.94
CA ARG A 221 -27.37 -6.65 -7.25
C ARG A 221 -28.62 -5.82 -7.12
N VAL A 222 -28.79 -4.91 -8.07
CA VAL A 222 -30.03 -4.17 -8.27
C VAL A 222 -30.69 -4.73 -9.53
N GLU A 223 -32.00 -4.93 -9.50
CA GLU A 223 -32.76 -5.18 -10.72
C GLU A 223 -32.96 -3.81 -11.39
N ALA A 224 -32.43 -3.65 -12.60
CA ALA A 224 -32.73 -2.52 -13.47
C ALA A 224 -34.15 -2.67 -14.06
#